data_AF-K1TUA0-F1
#
_entry.id   AF-K1TUA0-F1
#
_cell.length_a   1.000
_cell.length_b   1.000
_cell.length_c   1.000
_cell.angle_alpha   90.00
_cell.angle_beta   90.00
_cell.angle_gamma   90.00
#
_symmetry.space_group_name_H-M   'P 1'
#
loop_
_entity.id
_entity.type
_entity.pdbx_description
1 polymer ?
#
loop_
_entity_poly.entity_id
_entity_poly.type
_entity_poly.pdbx_seq_one_letter_code
_entity_poly.pdbx_strand_id
1 'polypeptide(L)' 'NFDFIVLNSLRDPGAGFRGDTNKVTLIDRAGREELPLMSKREVAARIADKLETILK' A
#
# COMPACT_ATOMS: atom_id res chain seq x y z
N ASN A 1 10.06 13.47 8.72
CA ASN A 1 10.52 12.81 7.49
C ASN A 1 10.14 11.34 7.56
N PHE A 2 9.44 10.84 6.54
CA PHE A 2 9.09 9.43 6.39
C PHE A 2 9.93 8.80 5.28
N ASP A 3 10.23 7.51 5.39
CA ASP A 3 10.96 6.75 4.35
C ASP A 3 10.05 6.40 3.17
N PHE A 4 8.79 6.05 3.46
CA PHE A 4 7.73 5.94 2.47
C PHE A 4 6.35 6.13 3.14
N ILE A 5 5.32 6.29 2.33
CA ILE A 5 3.92 6.48 2.71
C ILE A 5 3.08 5.39 2.04
N VAL A 6 2.13 4.83 2.77
CA VAL A 6 1.08 3.97 2.23
C VAL A 6 -0.21 4.80 2.12
N LEU A 7 -0.62 5.12 0.91
CA LEU A 7 -1.83 5.90 0.65
C LEU A 7 -2.99 4.98 0.29
N ASN A 8 -4.04 4.96 1.11
CA ASN A 8 -5.29 4.28 0.78
C ASN A 8 -6.08 5.07 -0.27
N SER A 9 -6.63 4.39 -1.28
CA SER A 9 -7.68 4.99 -2.11
C SER A 9 -9.01 5.02 -1.35
N LEU A 10 -9.69 6.17 -1.39
CA LEU A 10 -11.07 6.33 -0.90
C LEU A 10 -12.08 6.44 -2.06
N ARG A 11 -11.60 6.42 -3.31
CA ARG A 11 -12.42 6.62 -4.51
C ARG A 11 -12.77 5.32 -5.22
N ASP A 12 -12.04 4.24 -4.95
CA ASP A 12 -12.22 2.97 -5.61
C ASP A 12 -13.18 2.07 -4.80
N PRO A 13 -14.20 1.45 -5.43
CA PRO A 13 -15.03 0.44 -4.79
C PRO A 13 -14.19 -0.70 -4.21
N GLY A 14 -14.49 -1.10 -2.97
CA GLY A 14 -13.74 -2.14 -2.25
C GLY A 14 -12.43 -1.66 -1.64
N ALA A 15 -12.05 -0.39 -1.79
CA ALA A 15 -10.92 0.21 -1.08
C ALA A 15 -11.34 0.81 0.28
N GLY A 16 -10.39 0.83 1.22
CA GLY A 16 -10.57 1.50 2.52
C GLY A 16 -11.18 0.66 3.64
N PHE A 17 -12.09 1.27 4.39
CA PHE A 17 -12.58 0.76 5.67
C PHE A 17 -13.75 -0.22 5.49
N ARG A 18 -13.95 -1.09 6.49
CA ARG A 18 -15.10 -2.02 6.57
C ARG A 18 -15.27 -2.95 5.35
N GLY A 19 -14.21 -3.67 5.00
CA GLY A 19 -14.16 -4.72 3.97
C GLY A 19 -12.86 -5.52 4.06
N ASP A 20 -12.71 -6.59 3.28
CA ASP A 20 -11.53 -7.46 3.32
C ASP A 20 -10.47 -7.12 2.27
N THR A 21 -10.81 -6.25 1.33
CA THR A 21 -9.91 -5.76 0.28
C THR A 21 -9.46 -4.33 0.53
N ASN A 22 -8.40 -3.93 -0.15
CA ASN A 22 -7.93 -2.56 -0.19
C ASN A 22 -7.15 -2.28 -1.48
N LYS A 23 -7.09 -1.01 -1.88
CA LYS A 23 -6.28 -0.53 -3.01
C LYS A 23 -5.43 0.61 -2.50
N VAL A 24 -4.11 0.44 -2.57
CA VAL A 24 -3.15 1.39 -1.99
C VAL A 24 -2.08 1.79 -2.99
N THR A 25 -1.51 2.97 -2.80
CA THR A 25 -0.32 3.44 -3.49
C THR A 25 0.84 3.51 -2.50
N LEU A 26 1.95 2.86 -2.81
CA LEU A 26 3.20 3.03 -2.08
C LEU A 26 3.92 4.24 -2.65
N ILE A 27 4.30 5.20 -1.80
CA ILE A 27 4.93 6.45 -2.21
C ILE A 27 6.23 6.62 -1.45
N ASP A 28 7.34 6.73 -2.16
CA ASP A 28 8.66 6.99 -1.58
C ASP A 28 9.39 8.09 -2.37
N ARG A 29 10.70 8.23 -2.13
CA ARG A 29 11.53 9.22 -2.84
C ARG A 29 11.78 8.87 -4.32
N ALA A 30 11.64 7.60 -4.70
CA ALA A 30 11.83 7.14 -6.07
C ALA A 30 10.55 7.30 -6.92
N GLY A 31 9.38 7.29 -6.28
CA GLY A 31 8.12 7.60 -6.97
C GLY A 31 6.91 6.96 -6.30
N ARG A 32 5.99 6.49 -7.15
CA ARG A 32 4.71 5.92 -6.73
C ARG A 32 4.49 4.57 -7.40
N GLU A 33 4.10 3.58 -6.63
CA GLU A 33 3.68 2.26 -7.08
C GLU A 33 2.21 2.06 -6.72
N GLU A 34 1.34 2.01 -7.72
CA GLU A 34 -0.07 1.69 -7.52
C GLU A 34 -0.26 0.18 -7.46
N LEU A 35 -0.75 -0.31 -6.32
CA LEU A 35 -1.14 -1.71 -6.19
C LEU A 35 -2.58 -1.88 -6.70
N PRO A 36 -2.90 -3.03 -7.33
CA PRO A 36 -4.28 -3.34 -7.70
C PRO A 36 -5.17 -3.48 -6.45
N LEU A 37 -6.48 -3.65 -6.66
CA LEU A 37 -7.36 -4.05 -5.57
C LEU A 37 -6.99 -5.47 -5.13
N MET A 38 -6.60 -5.63 -3.87
CA MET A 38 -6.12 -6.90 -3.31
C MET A 38 -6.73 -7.13 -1.93
N SER A 39 -6.59 -8.33 -1.36
CA SER A 39 -6.94 -8.55 0.04
C SER A 39 -6.05 -7.70 0.96
N LYS A 40 -6.57 -7.32 2.12
CA LYS A 40 -5.79 -6.58 3.13
C LYS A 40 -4.56 -7.36 3.59
N ARG A 41 -4.61 -8.69 3.56
CA ARG A 41 -3.48 -9.55 3.89
C ARG A 41 -2.38 -9.45 2.83
N GLU A 42 -2.73 -9.47 1.56
CA GLU A 42 -1.77 -9.27 0.46
C GLU A 42 -1.18 -7.86 0.49
N VAL A 43 -2.01 -6.83 0.75
CA VAL A 43 -1.51 -5.45 0.93
C VAL A 43 -0.50 -5.37 2.08
N ALA A 44 -0.78 -6.03 3.21
CA ALA A 44 0.16 -6.07 4.34
C ALA A 44 1.49 -6.74 3.97
N ALA A 45 1.45 -7.83 3.19
CA ALA A 45 2.66 -8.47 2.69
C ALA A 45 3.49 -7.52 1.81
N ARG A 46 2.84 -6.80 0.87
CA ARG A 46 3.52 -5.81 0.01
C ARG A 46 4.17 -4.67 0.80
N ILE A 47 3.53 -4.24 1.90
CA ILE A 47 4.10 -3.22 2.79
C ILE A 47 5.35 -3.77 3.51
N ALA A 48 5.30 -5.03 3.99
CA ALA A 48 6.43 -5.68 4.63
C ALA A 48 7.60 -5.89 3.65
N ASP A 49 7.32 -6.32 2.42
CA ASP A 49 8.34 -6.45 1.36
C ASP A 49 9.01 -5.10 1.10
N LYS A 50 8.22 -4.02 1.03
CA LYS A 50 8.76 -2.66 0.85
C LYS A 50 9.65 -2.24 2.02
N LEU A 51 9.24 -2.51 3.25
CA LEU A 51 10.05 -2.26 4.44
C LEU A 51 11.38 -3.02 4.39
N GLU A 52 11.37 -4.28 3.95
CA GLU A 52 12.60 -5.08 3.81
C GLU A 52 13.58 -4.44 2.80
N THR A 53 13.07 -3.86 1.70
CA THR A 53 13.93 -3.15 0.73
C THR A 53 14.57 -1.88 1.28
N ILE A 54 13.99 -1.27 2.31
CA ILE A 54 14.47 -0.03 2.92
C ILE A 54 15.50 -0.30 4.03
N LEU A 55 15.37 -1.44 4.72
CA LEU A 55 16.24 -1.80 5.84
C LEU A 55 17.57 -2.46 5.42
N LYS A 56 17.74 -2.76 4.12
CA LYS A 56 18.99 -3.25 3.53
C LYS A 56 19.89 -2.08 3.13
#